data_AF-A0A948T9K3-F1
#
_entry.id   AF-A0A948T9K3-F1
#
_cell.length_a   1.000
_cell.length_b   1.000
_cell.length_c   1.000
_cell.angle_alpha   90.00
_cell.angle_beta   90.00
_cell.angle_gamma   90.00
#
_symmetry.space_group_name_H-M   'P 1'
#
loop_
_entity.id
_entity.type
_entity.pdbx_description
1 polymer ?
#
loop_
_entity_poly.entity_id
_entity_poly.type
_entity_poly.pdbx_seq_one_letter_code
_entity_poly.pdbx_strand_id
1 'polypeptide(L)' 'ADLKYQEGFLMSVMKKLSNEKFVSKAPANVIEMERKKQADAETKIAALKESIAALKK' A
#
# COMPACT_ATOMS: atom_id res chain seq x y z
N ALA A 1 -11.90 -11.41 1.59
CA ALA A 1 -11.86 -10.21 2.45
C ALA A 1 -10.50 -9.53 2.40
N ASP A 2 -9.41 -10.29 2.30
CA ASP A 2 -8.03 -9.78 2.33
C ASP A 2 -7.63 -8.80 1.22
N LEU A 3 -8.02 -9.05 -0.04
CA LEU A 3 -7.64 -8.16 -1.14
C LEU A 3 -8.16 -6.73 -0.93
N LYS A 4 -9.45 -6.59 -0.59
CA LYS A 4 -10.09 -5.29 -0.38
C LYS A 4 -9.53 -4.56 0.84
N TYR A 5 -9.14 -5.31 1.87
CA TYR A 5 -8.44 -4.75 3.04
C TYR A 5 -7.07 -4.20 2.63
N GLN A 6 -6.27 -4.98 1.89
CA GLN A 6 -4.95 -4.54 1.44
C GLN A 6 -5.03 -3.35 0.48
N GLU A 7 -5.99 -3.34 -0.44
CA GLU A 7 -6.23 -2.19 -1.33
C GLU A 7 -6.62 -0.93 -0.53
N GLY A 8 -7.50 -1.06 0.46
CA GLY A 8 -7.87 0.07 1.34
C GLY A 8 -6.70 0.57 2.19
N PHE A 9 -5.84 -0.34 2.66
CA PHE A 9 -4.61 0.00 3.36
C PHE A 9 -3.62 0.76 2.46
N LEU A 10 -3.35 0.23 1.26
CA LEU A 10 -2.50 0.87 0.26
C LEU A 10 -3.02 2.27 -0.10
N MET A 11 -4.33 2.42 -0.33
CA MET A 11 -4.93 3.73 -0.60
C MET A 11 -4.70 4.73 0.54
N SER A 12 -4.78 4.28 1.79
CA SER A 12 -4.55 5.14 2.96
C SER A 12 -3.09 5.59 3.05
N VAL A 13 -2.14 4.70 2.75
CA VAL A 13 -0.70 5.01 2.72
C VAL A 13 -0.38 5.95 1.56
N MET A 14 -0.88 5.66 0.36
CA MET A 14 -0.73 6.50 -0.83
C MET A 14 -1.30 7.90 -0.60
N LYS A 15 -2.44 8.02 0.07
CA LYS A 15 -3.04 9.33 0.40
C LYS A 15 -2.15 10.16 1.33
N LYS A 16 -1.44 9.53 2.26
CA LYS A 16 -0.46 10.23 3.12
C LYS A 16 0.77 10.65 2.32
N LEU A 17 1.33 9.73 1.51
CA LEU A 17 2.52 10.01 0.69
C LEU A 17 2.25 11.00 -0.46
N SER A 18 1.01 11.10 -0.94
CA SER A 18 0.58 12.11 -1.93
C SER A 18 0.30 13.48 -1.30
N ASN A 19 0.21 13.57 0.03
CA ASN A 19 0.01 14.84 0.70
C ASN A 19 1.35 15.52 0.94
N GLU A 20 1.65 16.54 0.14
CA GLU A 20 2.90 17.32 0.23
C GLU A 20 3.15 17.87 1.64
N LYS A 21 2.09 18.29 2.37
CA LYS A 21 2.26 18.76 3.76
C LYS A 21 2.74 17.64 4.68
N PHE A 22 2.32 16.40 4.46
CA PHE A 22 2.80 15.26 5.21
C PHE A 22 4.24 14.93 4.82
N VAL A 23 4.55 14.86 3.52
CA VAL A 23 5.90 14.55 3.02
C VAL A 23 6.94 15.58 3.47
N SER A 24 6.59 16.86 3.46
CA SER A 24 7.51 17.95 3.83
C SER A 24 7.63 18.17 5.34
N LYS A 25 6.65 17.75 6.16
CA LYS A 25 6.66 17.98 7.61
C LYS A 25 6.90 16.73 8.46
N ALA A 26 6.57 15.54 7.96
CA ALA A 26 6.77 14.32 8.72
C ALA A 26 8.26 13.96 8.74
N PRO A 27 8.75 13.38 9.84
CA PRO A 27 10.15 12.99 9.92
C PRO A 27 10.46 11.84 8.95
N ALA A 28 11.70 11.82 8.44
CA ALA A 28 12.12 10.91 7.36
C ALA A 28 11.86 9.44 7.68
N ASN A 29 12.03 9.03 8.93
CA ASN A 29 11.72 7.67 9.39
C ASN A 29 10.26 7.27 9.17
N VAL A 30 9.31 8.20 9.36
CA VAL A 30 7.88 7.97 9.13
C VAL A 30 7.61 7.87 7.64
N ILE A 31 8.21 8.73 6.82
CA ILE A 31 8.09 8.67 5.35
C ILE A 31 8.64 7.35 4.81
N GLU A 32 9.81 6.93 5.26
CA GLU A 32 10.39 5.64 4.88
C GLU A 32 9.52 4.45 5.33
N MET A 33 8.95 4.51 6.54
CA MET A 33 8.02 3.48 7.00
C MET A 33 6.75 3.41 6.13
N GLU A 34 6.17 4.55 5.77
CA GLU A 34 5.00 4.56 4.88
C GLU A 34 5.38 4.07 3.47
N ARG A 35 6.55 4.41 2.93
CA ARG A 35 7.04 3.85 1.65
C ARG A 35 7.27 2.35 1.70
N LYS A 36 7.82 1.82 2.80
CA LYS A 36 7.95 0.37 3.02
C LYS A 36 6.58 -0.31 3.04
N LYS A 37 5.64 0.23 3.83
CA LYS A 37 4.25 -0.26 3.88
C LYS A 37 3.58 -0.25 2.51
N GLN A 38 3.84 0.79 1.70
CA GLN A 38 3.34 0.86 0.33
C GLN A 38 3.84 -0.33 -0.49
N ALA A 39 5.16 -0.56 -0.53
CA ALA A 39 5.77 -1.64 -1.30
C ALA A 39 5.32 -3.04 -0.84
N ASP A 40 5.24 -3.25 0.48
CA ASP A 40 4.71 -4.50 1.07
C ASP A 40 3.25 -4.74 0.64
N ALA A 41 2.40 -3.71 0.72
CA ALA A 41 1.00 -3.81 0.35
C ALA A 41 0.83 -4.06 -1.16
N GLU A 42 1.59 -3.38 -2.01
CA GLU A 42 1.58 -3.59 -3.47
C GLU A 42 1.97 -5.03 -3.83
N THR A 43 3.03 -5.56 -3.21
CA THR A 43 3.48 -6.94 -3.42
C THR A 43 2.41 -7.93 -3.00
N LYS A 44 1.78 -7.73 -1.84
CA LYS A 44 0.75 -8.63 -1.33
C LYS A 44 -0.53 -8.56 -2.17
N ILE A 45 -0.93 -7.38 -2.63
CA ILE A 45 -2.05 -7.20 -3.56
C ILE A 45 -1.77 -7.90 -4.88
N ALA A 46 -0.58 -7.76 -5.45
CA ALA A 46 -0.20 -8.41 -6.69
C ALA A 46 -0.30 -9.94 -6.57
N ALA A 47 0.30 -10.51 -5.51
CA ALA A 47 0.23 -11.95 -5.24
C ALA A 47 -1.21 -12.45 -5.03
N LEU A 48 -2.04 -11.70 -4.30
CA LEU A 48 -3.45 -12.03 -4.08
C LEU A 48 -4.26 -11.95 -5.40
N LYS A 49 -4.03 -10.93 -6.23
CA LYS A 49 -4.69 -10.79 -7.53
C LYS A 49 -4.32 -11.92 -8.47
N GLU A 50 -3.04 -12.28 -8.53
CA GLU A 50 -2.55 -13.40 -9.34
C GLU A 50 -3.17 -14.73 -8.87
N SER A 51 -3.18 -14.98 -7.56
CA SER A 51 -3.81 -16.18 -6.99
C SER A 51 -5.30 -16.27 -7.32
N ILE A 52 -6.05 -15.16 -7.20
CA ILE A 52 -7.47 -15.10 -7.54
C ILE A 52 -7.68 -15.33 -9.04
N ALA A 53 -6.83 -14.76 -9.89
CA ALA A 53 -6.91 -14.95 -11.33
C ALA A 53 -6.62 -16.41 -11.73
N ALA A 54 -5.64 -17.05 -11.11
CA ALA A 54 -5.30 -18.45 -11.33
C ALA A 54 -6.44 -19.39 -10.92
N LEU A 55 -7.17 -19.09 -9.84
CA LEU A 55 -8.31 -19.89 -9.38
C LEU A 55 -9.60 -19.69 -10.19
N LYS A 56 -9.70 -18.59 -10.95
CA LYS A 56 -10.84 -18.30 -11.83
C LYS A 56 -10.67 -18.86 -13.25
N LYS A 57 -9.50 -19.42 -13.54
CA LYS A 57 -9.15 -19.99 -14.84
C LYS A 57 -9.37 -21.49 -14.84
#